data_AF-A0A1A8YXP7-F1
#
_entry.id   AF-A0A1A8YXP7-F1
#
_cell.length_a   1.000
_cell.length_b   1.000
_cell.length_c   1.000
_cell.angle_alpha   90.00
_cell.angle_beta   90.00
_cell.angle_gamma   90.00
#
_symmetry.space_group_name_H-M   'P 1'
#
loop_
_entity.id
_entity.type
_entity.pdbx_description
1 polymer ?
#
loop_
_entity_poly.entity_id
_entity_poly.type
_entity_poly.pdbx_seq_one_letter_code
_entity_poly.pdbx_strand_id
1 'polypeptide(L)'
;MEGFLKKLKEEEDVNFLKLDVYENSYNFELLQQLDYDNLCGGLPYYYNLQTHYNICGATTYHNLRNWALNRKCNPNEPPNDEM
;
A
#
# COMPACT_ATOMS: atom_id res chain seq x y z
N MET A 1 -6.71 1.91 8.72
CA MET A 1 -5.58 1.39 7.91
C MET A 1 -4.59 0.55 8.72
N GLU A 2 -4.01 1.06 9.81
CA GLU A 2 -3.09 0.23 10.63
C GLU A 2 -3.74 -1.05 11.18
N GLY A 3 -5.04 -1.01 11.51
CA GLY A 3 -5.81 -2.20 11.88
C GLY A 3 -5.85 -3.29 10.79
N PHE A 4 -5.95 -2.90 9.51
CA PHE A 4 -5.93 -3.86 8.40
C PHE A 4 -4.57 -4.49 8.20
N LEU A 5 -3.48 -3.71 8.32
CA LEU A 5 -2.12 -4.25 8.24
C LEU A 5 -1.82 -5.23 9.38
N LYS A 6 -2.28 -4.90 10.60
CA LYS A 6 -2.18 -5.82 11.74
C LYS A 6 -2.94 -7.13 11.48
N LYS A 7 -4.21 -7.02 11.07
CA LYS A 7 -5.04 -8.19 10.74
C LYS A 7 -4.40 -9.06 9.65
N LEU A 8 -3.85 -8.44 8.61
CA LEU A 8 -3.21 -9.14 7.50
C LEU A 8 -1.93 -9.87 7.94
N LYS A 9 -1.13 -9.26 8.83
CA LYS A 9 0.02 -9.93 9.43
C LYS A 9 -0.39 -11.15 10.26
N GLU A 10 -1.46 -11.03 11.04
CA GLU A 10 -1.97 -12.11 11.90
C GLU A 10 -2.57 -13.27 11.09
N GLU A 11 -3.32 -12.97 10.02
CA GLU A 11 -4.02 -13.98 9.21
C GLU A 11 -3.13 -14.66 8.16
N GLU A 12 -2.19 -13.92 7.57
CA GLU A 12 -1.47 -14.36 6.36
C GLU A 12 0.06 -14.39 6.50
N ASP A 13 0.59 -14.07 7.69
CA ASP A 13 2.04 -14.03 7.99
C ASP A 13 2.85 -13.14 7.01
N VAL A 14 2.22 -12.06 6.54
CA VAL A 14 2.87 -11.10 5.63
C VAL A 14 3.74 -10.13 6.41
N ASN A 15 4.96 -9.91 5.91
CA ASN A 15 5.88 -8.90 6.43
C ASN A 15 5.80 -7.61 5.61
N PHE A 16 5.75 -6.48 6.30
CA PHE A 16 5.71 -5.15 5.68
C PHE A 16 6.91 -4.31 6.11
N LEU A 17 7.44 -3.55 5.18
CA LEU A 17 8.38 -2.46 5.47
C LEU A 17 7.63 -1.13 5.39
N LYS A 18 7.50 -0.45 6.53
CA LYS A 18 6.91 0.90 6.58
C LYS A 18 8.04 1.92 6.45
N LEU A 19 7.95 2.78 5.44
CA LEU A 19 8.91 3.85 5.17
C LEU A 19 8.23 5.19 5.43
N ASP A 20 8.77 5.97 6.37
CA ASP A 20 8.36 7.36 6.58
C ASP A 20 9.08 8.25 5.56
N VAL A 21 8.33 9.03 4.79
CA VAL A 21 8.86 9.91 3.75
C VAL A 21 9.00 11.37 4.20
N TYR A 22 8.37 11.77 5.32
CA TYR A 22 8.47 13.14 5.81
C TYR A 22 9.81 13.39 6.49
N GLU A 23 10.30 12.41 7.24
CA GLU A 23 11.55 12.52 8.02
C GLU A 23 12.78 11.97 7.27
N ASN A 24 12.60 11.38 6.07
CA ASN A 24 13.68 10.73 5.33
C ASN A 24 13.61 11.00 3.82
N SER A 25 14.57 11.78 3.33
CA SER A 25 14.66 12.18 1.92
C SER A 25 14.85 11.00 0.95
N TYR A 26 15.58 9.94 1.35
CA TYR A 26 15.76 8.76 0.50
C TYR A 26 14.46 7.99 0.30
N ASN A 27 13.64 7.90 1.34
CA ASN A 27 12.32 7.28 1.22
C ASN A 27 11.40 8.11 0.32
N PHE A 28 11.49 9.44 0.40
CA PHE A 28 10.75 10.34 -0.48
C PHE A 28 11.20 10.24 -1.94
N GLU A 29 12.50 10.15 -2.21
CA GLU A 29 13.04 9.88 -3.55
C GLU A 29 12.56 8.53 -4.10
N LEU A 30 12.57 7.48 -3.28
CA LEU A 30 12.02 6.18 -3.65
C LEU A 30 10.53 6.28 -4.01
N LEU A 31 9.73 7.01 -3.21
CA LEU A 31 8.32 7.22 -3.52
C LEU A 31 8.14 7.92 -4.89
N GLN A 32 8.92 8.96 -5.19
CA GLN A 32 8.86 9.65 -6.49
C GLN A 32 9.23 8.75 -7.67
N GLN A 33 10.12 7.78 -7.47
CA GLN A 33 10.47 6.81 -8.51
C GLN A 33 9.36 5.76 -8.73
N LEU A 34 8.69 5.34 -7.66
CA LEU A 34 7.61 4.34 -7.71
C LEU A 34 6.28 4.94 -8.18
N ASP A 35 5.93 6.13 -7.68
CA ASP A 35 4.76 6.91 -8.08
C ASP A 35 5.10 7.85 -9.25
N TYR A 36 5.54 7.25 -10.35
CA TYR A 36 5.92 8.00 -11.56
C TYR A 36 4.78 8.90 -12.04
N ASP A 37 5.13 10.11 -12.50
CA ASP A 37 4.18 11.18 -12.87
C ASP A 37 3.18 11.57 -11.78
N ASN A 38 3.43 11.19 -10.52
CA ASN A 38 2.57 11.49 -9.37
C ASN A 38 1.12 11.02 -9.59
N LEU A 39 0.98 9.81 -10.17
CA LEU A 39 -0.31 9.23 -10.53
C LEU A 39 -1.19 8.93 -9.31
N CYS A 40 -0.60 8.49 -8.19
CA CYS A 40 -1.30 8.41 -6.91
C CYS A 40 -1.27 9.75 -6.18
N GLY A 41 -0.10 10.38 -6.05
CA GLY A 41 0.11 11.70 -5.48
C GLY A 41 -0.19 11.86 -4.00
N GLY A 42 -0.33 10.75 -3.27
CA GLY A 42 -0.75 10.79 -1.87
C GLY A 42 -0.36 9.55 -1.07
N LEU A 43 -0.34 9.72 0.24
CA LEU A 43 -0.15 8.64 1.20
C LEU A 43 -1.49 8.22 1.82
N PRO A 44 -1.62 6.96 2.26
CA PRO A 44 -0.60 5.89 2.19
C PRO A 44 -0.42 5.32 0.77
N TYR A 45 0.81 4.96 0.44
CA TYR A 45 1.17 4.32 -0.84
C TYR A 45 1.69 2.91 -0.56
N TYR A 46 1.06 1.91 -1.18
CA TYR A 46 1.45 0.51 -1.05
C TYR A 46 2.12 0.04 -2.32
N TYR A 47 3.23 -0.68 -2.21
CA TYR A 47 3.96 -1.23 -3.35
C TYR A 47 4.44 -2.65 -3.09
N ASN A 48 4.02 -3.59 -3.96
CA ASN A 48 4.41 -4.99 -3.85
C ASN A 48 5.69 -5.21 -4.66
N LEU A 49 6.78 -5.61 -3.99
CA LEU A 49 8.08 -5.84 -4.63
C LEU A 49 8.10 -7.02 -5.62
N GLN A 50 7.19 -7.98 -5.49
CA GLN A 50 7.13 -9.17 -6.34
C GLN A 50 6.30 -8.94 -7.61
N THR A 51 5.14 -8.29 -7.48
CA THR A 51 4.22 -8.08 -8.62
C THR A 51 4.31 -6.69 -9.23
N HIS A 52 4.98 -5.75 -8.56
CA HIS A 52 5.00 -4.32 -8.89
C HIS A 52 3.62 -3.64 -8.85
N TYR A 53 2.64 -4.28 -8.22
CA TYR A 53 1.33 -3.68 -8.02
C TYR A 53 1.35 -2.64 -6.90
N ASN A 54 0.61 -1.56 -7.13
CA ASN A 54 0.44 -0.47 -6.17
C ASN A 54 -1.03 -0.27 -5.77
N ILE A 55 -1.23 0.34 -4.60
CA ILE A 55 -2.52 0.88 -4.16
C ILE A 55 -2.29 2.33 -3.73
N CYS A 56 -3.12 3.23 -4.26
CA CYS A 56 -3.14 4.65 -3.96
C CYS A 56 -4.14 4.93 -2.83
N GLY A 57 -3.64 5.30 -1.65
CA GLY A 57 -4.48 5.76 -0.54
C GLY A 57 -5.19 4.65 0.24
N ALA A 58 -6.30 5.03 0.87
CA ALA A 58 -7.16 4.11 1.61
C ALA A 58 -7.92 3.17 0.69
N THR A 59 -8.10 1.92 1.12
CA THR A 59 -8.78 0.88 0.36
C THR A 59 -9.47 -0.12 1.27
N THR A 60 -10.17 -1.10 0.70
CA THR A 60 -10.82 -2.19 1.45
C THR A 60 -9.82 -3.24 1.94
N TYR A 61 -10.16 -3.97 3.01
CA TYR A 61 -9.35 -5.10 3.48
C TYR A 61 -9.13 -6.15 2.38
N HIS A 62 -10.17 -6.43 1.57
CA HIS A 62 -10.09 -7.42 0.52
C HIS A 62 -9.05 -7.04 -0.54
N ASN A 63 -9.07 -5.79 -1.01
CA ASN A 63 -8.10 -5.30 -1.98
C ASN A 63 -6.68 -5.27 -1.42
N LEU A 64 -6.50 -4.81 -0.18
CA LEU A 64 -5.21 -4.83 0.51
C LEU A 64 -4.67 -6.26 0.67
N ARG A 65 -5.52 -7.23 1.02
CA ARG A 65 -5.16 -8.64 1.13
C ARG A 65 -4.75 -9.24 -0.21
N ASN A 66 -5.48 -8.94 -1.29
CA ASN A 66 -5.11 -9.39 -2.63
C ASN A 66 -3.74 -8.84 -3.05
N TRP A 67 -3.51 -7.55 -2.85
CA TRP A 67 -2.20 -6.93 -3.10
C TRP A 67 -1.08 -7.59 -2.31
N ALA A 68 -1.27 -7.83 -1.02
CA ALA A 68 -0.25 -8.45 -0.16
C ALA A 68 0.08 -9.90 -0.55
N LEU A 69 -0.89 -10.64 -1.11
CA LEU A 69 -0.74 -12.03 -1.52
C LEU A 69 -0.36 -12.20 -3.00
N ASN A 70 0.18 -11.15 -3.63
CA ASN A 70 0.60 -11.16 -5.04
C ASN A 70 -0.54 -11.45 -6.03
N ARG A 71 -1.79 -11.13 -5.65
CA ARG A 71 -2.97 -11.27 -6.50
C ARG A 71 -3.31 -9.92 -7.12
N LYS A 72 -4.15 -9.96 -8.16
CA LYS A 72 -4.64 -8.73 -8.81
C LYS A 72 -5.39 -7.86 -7.79
N CYS A 73 -4.99 -6.60 -7.68
CA CYS A 73 -5.66 -5.56 -6.91
C CYS A 73 -6.14 -4.45 -7.85
N ASN A 74 -7.04 -3.60 -7.35
CA ASN A 74 -7.43 -2.36 -7.99
C ASN A 74 -6.68 -1.19 -7.31
N PRO A 75 -5.79 -0.48 -8.03
CA PRO A 75 -4.98 0.58 -7.44
C PRO A 75 -5.76 1.72 -6.79
N ASN A 76 -6.99 1.99 -7.26
CA ASN A 76 -7.80 3.14 -6.83
C ASN A 76 -9.13 2.71 -6.21
N GLU A 77 -9.21 1.50 -5.63
CA GLU A 77 -10.43 1.05 -4.96
C GLU A 77 -10.66 1.85 -3.67
N PRO A 78 -11.76 2.61 -3.57
CA PRO A 78 -12.06 3.39 -2.38
C PRO A 78 -12.32 2.49 -1.17
N PRO A 79 -12.08 2.98 0.06
CA PRO A 79 -12.53 2.26 1.24
C PRO A 79 -14.07 2.22 1.27
N ASN A 80 -14.62 1.17 1.87
CA ASN A 80 -16.05 1.13 2.18
C ASN A 80 -16.32 1.93 3.47
N ASP A 81 -17.57 2.37 3.68
CA ASP A 81 -18.01 3.08 4.91
C ASP A 81 -17.87 2.25 6.20
N GLU A 82 -17.51 0.97 6.08
CA GLU A 82 -17.15 0.10 7.20
C GLU A 82 -15.72 0.42 7.70
N MET A 83 -15.60 1.55 8.40
CA MET A 83 -14.45 1.86 9.26
C MET A 83 -14.70 1.43 10.70
#